data_AF-A0A5C2RVI8-F1
#
_entry.id   AF-A0A5C2RVI8-F1
#
_cell.length_a   1.000
_cell.length_b   1.000
_cell.length_c   1.000
_cell.angle_alpha   90.00
_cell.angle_beta   90.00
_cell.angle_gamma   90.00
#
_symmetry.space_group_name_H-M   'P 1'
#
loop_
_entity.id
_entity.type
_entity.pdbx_description
1 polymer ?
#
loop_
_entity_poly.entity_id
_entity_poly.type
_entity_poly.pdbx_seq_one_letter_code
_entity_poly.pdbx_strand_id
1 'polypeptide(L)'
;MSVPAAPQHQPEPYRDSAIGDVIIRTSDGVEFHVHRRRLSDASPVFADMFALGRETAAAAGEKPDVAVSEPSAVWEKLLPFCHLAEEPPITLDDIPLLLEAGRKYRMVAVTWRMRAYLFRPEFLDEKPFAVYALACMTGVPRVAAIAARRTLAGPLYPEYAKEYGYVSGLALYNLLDFRRRCGIAAADVVSITNSNEVPAWMQFSPVLPDMKTCGSGACYTAGRIVYVHAIGTQFRDVRGALWRIWSGCTMRSSYAPTAR
;
A
#
# COMPACT_ATOMS: atom_id res chain seq x y z
N MET A 1 48.99 -18.14 1.81
CA MET A 1 47.89 -18.07 0.82
C MET A 1 46.69 -18.73 1.45
N SER A 2 45.76 -17.94 1.98
CA SER A 2 44.57 -18.46 2.67
C SER A 2 43.52 -18.80 1.61
N VAL A 3 43.06 -20.04 1.61
CA VAL A 3 42.00 -20.53 0.72
C VAL A 3 40.71 -19.80 1.08
N PRO A 4 40.00 -19.17 0.13
CA PRO A 4 38.69 -18.57 0.42
C PRO A 4 37.70 -19.68 0.77
N ALA A 5 37.04 -19.54 1.91
CA ALA A 5 36.01 -20.47 2.36
C ALA A 5 34.88 -20.54 1.32
N ALA A 6 34.51 -21.76 0.93
CA ALA A 6 33.38 -22.00 0.04
C ALA A 6 32.10 -21.38 0.65
N PRO A 7 31.19 -20.81 -0.16
CA PRO A 7 29.95 -20.22 0.34
C PRO A 7 29.17 -21.30 1.10
N GLN A 8 28.96 -21.07 2.39
CA GLN A 8 28.11 -21.92 3.23
C GLN A 8 26.68 -21.78 2.71
N HIS A 9 26.19 -22.82 2.04
CA HIS A 9 24.79 -22.89 1.61
C HIS A 9 23.94 -23.05 2.86
N GLN A 10 23.41 -21.93 3.39
CA GLN A 10 22.47 -21.99 4.49
C GLN A 10 21.22 -22.73 4.00
N PRO A 11 20.76 -23.77 4.71
CA PRO A 11 19.55 -24.48 4.33
C PRO A 11 18.39 -23.48 4.29
N GLU A 12 17.62 -23.52 3.20
CA GLU A 12 16.45 -22.67 3.04
C GLU A 12 15.49 -22.85 4.23
N PRO A 13 14.93 -21.75 4.79
CA PRO A 13 14.04 -21.83 5.94
C PRO A 13 12.87 -22.79 5.68
N TYR A 14 12.58 -23.64 6.67
CA TYR A 14 11.48 -24.60 6.65
C TYR A 14 11.59 -25.73 5.60
N ARG A 15 12.75 -25.95 4.96
CA ARG A 15 12.96 -27.07 4.00
C ARG A 15 13.52 -28.34 4.62
N ASP A 16 14.00 -28.28 5.86
CA ASP A 16 14.60 -29.44 6.52
C ASP A 16 13.54 -30.48 6.88
N SER A 17 13.65 -31.68 6.30
CA SER A 17 12.72 -32.77 6.53
C SER A 17 12.72 -33.30 7.96
N ALA A 18 13.82 -33.09 8.70
CA ALA A 18 13.96 -33.46 10.09
C ALA A 18 13.19 -32.53 11.04
N ILE A 19 12.75 -31.36 10.58
CA ILE A 19 12.05 -30.36 11.40
C ILE A 19 10.55 -30.52 11.26
N GLY A 20 9.81 -30.35 12.36
CA GLY A 20 8.36 -30.23 12.33
C GLY A 20 7.60 -31.54 12.21
N ASP A 21 6.30 -31.47 12.45
CA ASP A 21 5.35 -32.59 12.53
C ASP A 21 4.21 -32.50 11.50
N VAL A 22 4.28 -31.53 10.57
CA VAL A 22 3.40 -31.44 9.38
C VAL A 22 4.13 -30.89 8.16
N ILE A 23 3.76 -31.37 6.98
CA ILE A 23 4.24 -30.87 5.69
C ILE A 23 3.14 -29.98 5.09
N ILE A 24 3.50 -28.77 4.65
CA ILE A 24 2.63 -27.98 3.78
C ILE A 24 3.15 -28.15 2.36
N ARG A 25 2.29 -28.65 1.47
CA ARG A 25 2.60 -28.81 0.05
C ARG A 25 1.90 -27.73 -0.76
N THR A 26 2.66 -26.82 -1.34
CA THR A 26 2.13 -25.72 -2.14
C THR A 26 1.73 -26.16 -3.54
N SER A 27 0.98 -25.31 -4.25
CA SER A 27 0.44 -25.66 -5.58
C SER A 27 1.50 -25.84 -6.66
N ASP A 28 2.68 -25.25 -6.46
CA ASP A 28 3.89 -25.44 -7.28
C ASP A 28 4.75 -26.62 -6.83
N GLY A 29 4.26 -27.45 -5.91
CA GLY A 29 4.89 -28.71 -5.51
C GLY A 29 6.00 -28.57 -4.47
N VAL A 30 6.19 -27.39 -3.88
CA VAL A 30 7.21 -27.16 -2.86
C VAL A 30 6.70 -27.61 -1.49
N GLU A 31 7.56 -28.31 -0.74
CA GLU A 31 7.24 -28.81 0.58
C GLU A 31 7.88 -27.93 1.67
N PHE A 32 7.06 -27.55 2.65
CA PHE A 32 7.49 -26.84 3.85
C PHE A 32 7.27 -27.72 5.08
N HIS A 33 8.34 -27.96 5.83
CA HIS A 33 8.37 -28.79 7.02
C HIS A 33 8.23 -27.89 8.26
N VAL A 34 7.04 -27.92 8.88
CA VAL A 34 6.67 -26.96 9.93
C VAL A 34 5.99 -27.62 11.13
N HIS A 35 5.70 -26.83 12.17
CA HIS A 35 5.07 -27.32 13.39
C HIS A 35 3.56 -27.06 13.41
N ARG A 36 2.75 -28.11 13.58
CA ARG A 36 1.27 -28.05 13.65
C ARG A 36 0.81 -27.03 14.68
N ARG A 37 1.45 -27.04 15.86
CA ARG A 37 1.11 -26.12 16.95
C ARG A 37 1.26 -24.65 16.53
N ARG A 38 2.39 -24.28 15.92
CA ARG A 38 2.65 -22.90 15.46
C ARG A 38 1.62 -22.45 14.42
N LEU A 39 1.31 -23.33 13.46
CA LEU A 39 0.28 -23.06 12.46
C LEU A 39 -1.12 -22.94 13.09
N SER A 40 -1.46 -23.79 14.05
CA SER A 40 -2.75 -23.80 14.75
C SER A 40 -2.96 -22.53 15.56
N ASP A 41 -1.92 -22.07 16.27
CA ASP A 41 -1.96 -20.84 17.06
C ASP A 41 -2.18 -19.61 16.16
N ALA A 42 -1.62 -19.62 14.95
CA ALA A 42 -1.77 -18.54 13.97
C ALA A 42 -3.06 -18.61 13.16
N SER A 43 -3.64 -19.80 12.98
CA SER A 43 -4.77 -20.06 12.09
C SER A 43 -5.76 -21.05 12.71
N PRO A 44 -6.99 -20.58 13.01
CA PRO A 44 -8.08 -21.47 13.40
C PRO A 44 -8.44 -22.51 12.34
N VAL A 45 -8.26 -22.20 11.05
CA VAL A 45 -8.53 -23.16 9.95
C VAL A 45 -7.60 -24.37 10.04
N PHE A 46 -6.30 -24.14 10.28
CA PHE A 46 -5.36 -25.23 10.47
C PHE A 46 -5.58 -25.95 11.80
N ALA A 47 -5.94 -25.23 12.88
CA ALA A 47 -6.30 -25.86 14.15
C ALA A 47 -7.46 -26.86 13.99
N ASP A 48 -8.55 -26.43 13.33
CA ASP A 48 -9.73 -27.27 13.05
C ASP A 48 -9.34 -28.46 12.15
N MET A 49 -8.60 -28.21 11.06
CA MET A 49 -8.14 -29.24 10.13
C MET A 49 -7.28 -30.31 10.82
N PHE A 50 -6.35 -29.90 11.69
CA PHE A 50 -5.48 -30.82 12.41
C PHE A 50 -6.20 -31.58 13.52
N ALA A 51 -7.24 -31.01 14.13
CA ALA A 51 -8.09 -31.71 15.08
C ALA A 51 -8.86 -32.85 14.39
N LEU A 52 -9.44 -32.59 13.21
CA LEU A 52 -10.15 -33.58 12.40
C LEU A 52 -9.23 -34.68 11.85
N GLY A 53 -8.06 -34.31 11.33
CA GLY A 53 -7.10 -35.26 10.74
C GLY A 53 -6.36 -36.15 11.74
N ARG A 54 -6.58 -35.95 13.05
CA ARG A 54 -5.93 -36.76 14.10
C ARG A 54 -6.44 -38.20 14.14
N GLU A 55 -7.61 -38.47 13.57
CA GLU A 55 -8.22 -39.80 13.51
C GLU A 55 -7.59 -40.70 12.42
N THR A 56 -6.94 -40.14 11.40
CA THR A 56 -6.45 -40.89 10.23
C THR A 56 -4.92 -41.10 10.20
N ALA A 57 -4.13 -40.19 10.78
CA ALA A 57 -2.66 -40.20 10.64
C ALA A 57 -1.91 -41.12 11.60
N ALA A 58 -2.53 -41.56 12.71
CA ALA A 58 -1.85 -42.37 13.73
C ALA A 58 -1.44 -43.78 13.25
N ALA A 59 -1.93 -44.22 12.09
CA ALA A 59 -1.73 -45.58 11.58
C ALA A 59 -0.47 -45.78 10.70
N ALA A 60 0.14 -44.70 10.18
CA ALA A 60 1.14 -44.82 9.10
C ALA A 60 2.59 -44.44 9.48
N GLY A 61 2.83 -43.80 10.63
CA GLY A 61 4.19 -43.35 11.02
C GLY A 61 4.78 -42.23 10.14
N GLU A 62 4.07 -41.81 9.09
CA GLU A 62 4.47 -40.76 8.18
C GLU A 62 4.00 -39.38 8.64
N LYS A 63 4.77 -38.35 8.27
CA LYS A 63 4.46 -36.96 8.59
C LYS A 63 3.24 -36.52 7.77
N PRO A 64 2.12 -36.10 8.39
CA PRO A 64 0.93 -35.71 7.65
C PRO A 64 1.23 -34.51 6.77
N ASP A 65 0.74 -34.54 5.53
CA ASP A 65 0.85 -33.44 4.60
C ASP A 65 -0.49 -32.73 4.40
N VAL A 66 -0.42 -31.43 4.13
CA VAL A 66 -1.57 -30.58 3.81
C VAL A 66 -1.29 -29.85 2.52
N ALA A 67 -2.09 -30.15 1.50
CA ALA A 67 -2.07 -29.43 0.23
C ALA A 67 -2.72 -28.06 0.36
N VAL A 68 -2.06 -27.02 -0.13
CA VAL A 68 -2.53 -25.63 -0.14
C VAL A 68 -2.52 -25.10 -1.58
N SER A 69 -3.42 -24.16 -1.90
CA SER A 69 -3.59 -23.70 -3.29
C SER A 69 -2.64 -22.56 -3.67
N GLU A 70 -2.06 -21.87 -2.70
CA GLU A 70 -1.13 -20.77 -2.93
C GLU A 70 0.27 -21.31 -3.26
N PRO A 71 1.04 -20.58 -4.11
CA PRO A 71 2.40 -20.98 -4.47
C PRO A 71 3.36 -20.79 -3.29
N SER A 72 4.53 -21.41 -3.40
CA SER A 72 5.63 -21.32 -2.42
C SER A 72 5.98 -19.89 -2.01
N ALA A 73 6.04 -18.96 -2.95
CA ALA A 73 6.38 -17.55 -2.70
C ALA A 73 5.45 -16.85 -1.68
N VAL A 74 4.18 -17.25 -1.60
CA VAL A 74 3.23 -16.73 -0.59
C VAL A 74 3.54 -17.34 0.77
N TRP A 75 3.79 -18.64 0.80
CA TRP A 75 4.10 -19.39 2.04
C TRP A 75 5.44 -19.02 2.66
N GLU A 76 6.45 -18.71 1.86
CA GLU A 76 7.74 -18.16 2.32
C GLU A 76 7.56 -16.86 3.11
N LYS A 77 6.58 -16.04 2.73
CA LYS A 77 6.26 -14.78 3.42
C LYS A 77 5.30 -14.97 4.59
N LEU A 78 4.45 -15.99 4.53
CA LEU A 78 3.40 -16.24 5.51
C LEU A 78 3.92 -17.02 6.73
N LEU A 79 4.81 -18.01 6.53
CA LEU A 79 5.36 -18.83 7.61
C LEU A 79 6.10 -18.06 8.71
N PRO A 80 6.92 -17.03 8.40
CA PRO A 80 7.53 -16.21 9.44
C PRO A 80 6.53 -15.61 10.44
N PHE A 81 5.33 -15.22 9.98
CA PHE A 81 4.27 -14.73 10.86
C PHE A 81 3.72 -15.83 11.77
N CYS A 82 3.60 -17.07 11.27
CA CYS A 82 3.16 -18.21 12.09
C CYS A 82 4.21 -18.65 13.11
N HIS A 83 5.48 -18.50 12.77
CA HIS A 83 6.60 -18.93 13.61
C HIS A 83 7.13 -17.84 14.54
N LEU A 84 6.56 -16.62 14.49
CA LEU A 84 7.05 -15.44 15.22
C LEU A 84 8.53 -15.16 14.91
N ALA A 85 8.93 -15.38 13.66
CA ALA A 85 10.27 -15.12 13.16
C ALA A 85 10.40 -13.67 12.67
N GLU A 86 11.58 -13.31 12.16
CA GLU A 86 11.81 -12.01 11.55
C GLU A 86 10.86 -11.78 10.37
N GLU A 87 10.35 -10.56 10.27
CA GLU A 87 9.38 -10.20 9.25
C GLU A 87 10.03 -10.17 7.86
N PRO A 88 9.48 -10.90 6.87
CA PRO A 88 10.08 -10.98 5.55
C PRO A 88 9.92 -9.65 4.79
N PRO A 89 10.74 -9.39 3.78
CA PRO A 89 10.54 -8.24 2.90
C PRO A 89 9.22 -8.37 2.14
N ILE A 90 8.30 -7.43 2.38
CA ILE A 90 6.98 -7.36 1.74
C ILE A 90 6.96 -6.21 0.75
N THR A 91 6.55 -6.51 -0.48
CA THR A 91 6.31 -5.54 -1.57
C THR A 91 4.82 -5.26 -1.73
N LEU A 92 4.46 -4.23 -2.52
CA LEU A 92 3.05 -3.93 -2.81
C LEU A 92 2.33 -5.07 -3.54
N ASP A 93 3.05 -5.85 -4.33
CA ASP A 93 2.51 -6.98 -5.10
C ASP A 93 2.12 -8.16 -4.20
N ASP A 94 2.80 -8.29 -3.06
CA ASP A 94 2.55 -9.35 -2.09
C ASP A 94 1.31 -9.10 -1.24
N ILE A 95 0.98 -7.82 -1.00
CA ILE A 95 -0.13 -7.40 -0.14
C ILE A 95 -1.45 -8.06 -0.54
N PRO A 96 -1.93 -7.99 -1.80
CA PRO A 96 -3.19 -8.64 -2.17
C PRO A 96 -3.15 -10.17 -1.95
N LEU A 97 -2.04 -10.83 -2.30
CA LEU A 97 -1.87 -12.28 -2.15
C LEU A 97 -1.89 -12.70 -0.68
N LEU A 98 -1.17 -11.99 0.18
CA LEU A 98 -1.10 -12.25 1.62
C LEU A 98 -2.40 -11.91 2.34
N LEU A 99 -3.14 -10.92 1.86
CA LEU A 99 -4.49 -10.61 2.38
C LEU A 99 -5.49 -11.70 2.02
N GLU A 100 -5.44 -12.22 0.80
CA GLU A 100 -6.29 -13.33 0.37
C GLU A 100 -5.99 -14.59 1.17
N ALA A 101 -4.72 -15.00 1.26
CA ALA A 101 -4.29 -16.11 2.08
C ALA A 101 -4.64 -15.90 3.57
N GLY A 102 -4.38 -14.70 4.10
CA GLY A 102 -4.70 -14.35 5.49
C GLY A 102 -6.20 -14.42 5.79
N ARG A 103 -7.07 -14.05 4.83
CA ARG A 103 -8.53 -14.22 4.97
C ARG A 103 -8.92 -15.69 4.88
N LYS A 104 -8.42 -16.42 3.88
CA LYS A 104 -8.71 -17.84 3.66
C LYS A 104 -8.37 -18.69 4.87
N TYR A 105 -7.19 -18.48 5.44
CA TYR A 105 -6.72 -19.20 6.62
C TYR A 105 -7.09 -18.52 7.96
N ARG A 106 -7.93 -17.48 7.94
CA ARG A 106 -8.34 -16.71 9.14
C ARG A 106 -7.17 -16.23 10.01
N MET A 107 -6.04 -15.87 9.39
CA MET A 107 -4.85 -15.33 10.04
C MET A 107 -4.99 -13.81 10.23
N VAL A 108 -5.66 -13.41 11.31
CA VAL A 108 -6.00 -12.00 11.58
C VAL A 108 -4.74 -11.11 11.65
N ALA A 109 -3.67 -11.61 12.28
CA ALA A 109 -2.40 -10.87 12.42
C ALA A 109 -1.80 -10.49 11.06
N VAL A 110 -1.79 -11.42 10.10
CA VAL A 110 -1.32 -11.18 8.73
C VAL A 110 -2.17 -10.10 8.06
N THR A 111 -3.50 -10.22 8.14
CA THR A 111 -4.39 -9.23 7.50
C THR A 111 -4.24 -7.82 8.09
N TRP A 112 -4.06 -7.71 9.41
CA TRP A 112 -3.82 -6.43 10.07
C TRP A 112 -2.46 -5.85 9.68
N ARG A 113 -1.42 -6.69 9.65
CA ARG A 113 -0.08 -6.27 9.28
C ARG A 113 -0.01 -5.78 7.83
N MET A 114 -0.65 -6.47 6.89
CA MET A 114 -0.70 -6.05 5.47
C MET A 114 -1.41 -4.71 5.30
N ARG A 115 -2.48 -4.44 6.07
CA ARG A 115 -3.11 -3.11 6.11
C ARG A 115 -2.18 -2.04 6.65
N ALA A 116 -1.37 -2.36 7.66
CA ALA A 116 -0.39 -1.44 8.22
C ALA A 116 0.74 -1.10 7.22
N TYR A 117 1.16 -2.05 6.36
CA TYR A 117 2.15 -1.80 5.31
C TYR A 117 1.74 -0.66 4.37
N LEU A 118 0.44 -0.49 4.09
CA LEU A 118 -0.04 0.57 3.22
C LEU A 118 0.14 2.00 3.80
N PHE A 119 0.46 2.13 5.09
CA PHE A 119 0.81 3.41 5.71
C PHE A 119 2.28 3.77 5.55
N ARG A 120 3.12 2.88 5.02
CA ARG A 120 4.56 3.12 4.88
C ARG A 120 4.82 4.29 3.91
N PRO A 121 5.63 5.28 4.30
CA PRO A 121 5.98 6.42 3.44
C PRO A 121 6.55 5.98 2.09
N GLU A 122 7.43 4.97 2.10
CA GLU A 122 8.05 4.41 0.88
C GLU A 122 7.00 4.10 -0.20
N PHE A 123 5.90 3.44 0.16
CA PHE A 123 4.85 3.11 -0.80
C PHE A 123 3.94 4.30 -1.14
N LEU A 124 3.62 5.12 -0.13
CA LEU A 124 2.74 6.27 -0.29
C LEU A 124 3.35 7.35 -1.18
N ASP A 125 4.68 7.46 -1.19
CA ASP A 125 5.42 8.45 -1.98
C ASP A 125 5.79 7.93 -3.36
N GLU A 126 6.24 6.67 -3.47
CA GLU A 126 6.62 6.09 -4.76
C GLU A 126 5.40 5.74 -5.63
N LYS A 127 4.35 5.15 -5.04
CA LYS A 127 3.21 4.59 -5.79
C LYS A 127 1.85 4.94 -5.14
N PRO A 128 1.53 6.24 -4.96
CA PRO A 128 0.31 6.68 -4.26
C PRO A 128 -0.99 6.17 -4.91
N PHE A 129 -1.01 6.02 -6.23
CA PHE A 129 -2.20 5.50 -6.92
C PHE A 129 -2.44 4.01 -6.66
N ALA A 130 -1.38 3.19 -6.68
CA ALA A 130 -1.47 1.77 -6.33
C ALA A 130 -1.88 1.59 -4.87
N VAL A 131 -1.33 2.40 -3.96
CA VAL A 131 -1.72 2.36 -2.54
C VAL A 131 -3.17 2.78 -2.35
N TYR A 132 -3.67 3.79 -3.06
CA TYR A 132 -5.10 4.15 -3.02
C TYR A 132 -5.97 2.97 -3.44
N ALA A 133 -5.59 2.30 -4.53
CA ALA A 133 -6.30 1.14 -5.04
C ALA A 133 -6.38 -0.01 -4.02
N LEU A 134 -5.23 -0.38 -3.46
CA LEU A 134 -5.14 -1.41 -2.42
C LEU A 134 -5.89 -0.99 -1.15
N ALA A 135 -5.85 0.29 -0.76
CA ALA A 135 -6.57 0.81 0.40
C ALA A 135 -8.10 0.69 0.25
N CYS A 136 -8.61 0.93 -0.95
CA CYS A 136 -10.01 0.71 -1.27
C CYS A 136 -10.39 -0.78 -1.16
N MET A 137 -9.56 -1.67 -1.73
CA MET A 137 -9.78 -3.13 -1.65
C MET A 137 -9.69 -3.68 -0.22
N THR A 138 -8.78 -3.16 0.59
CA THR A 138 -8.58 -3.60 1.98
C THR A 138 -9.63 -3.06 2.97
N GLY A 139 -10.41 -2.06 2.54
CA GLY A 139 -11.41 -1.40 3.36
C GLY A 139 -10.79 -0.52 4.45
N VAL A 140 -9.71 0.20 4.15
CA VAL A 140 -9.05 1.11 5.10
C VAL A 140 -9.16 2.56 4.63
N PRO A 141 -10.28 3.27 4.94
CA PRO A 141 -10.56 4.61 4.42
C PRO A 141 -9.49 5.64 4.74
N ARG A 142 -8.85 5.50 5.91
CA ARG A 142 -7.77 6.40 6.34
C ARG A 142 -6.56 6.33 5.42
N VAL A 143 -6.15 5.12 5.00
CA VAL A 143 -5.05 4.95 4.03
C VAL A 143 -5.47 5.52 2.69
N ALA A 144 -6.67 5.21 2.21
CA ALA A 144 -7.18 5.72 0.94
C ALA A 144 -7.16 7.26 0.90
N ALA A 145 -7.59 7.93 1.98
CA ALA A 145 -7.56 9.38 2.06
C ALA A 145 -6.13 9.95 2.06
N ILE A 146 -5.17 9.28 2.73
CA ILE A 146 -3.76 9.71 2.72
C ILE A 146 -3.16 9.51 1.32
N ALA A 147 -3.35 8.34 0.73
CA ALA A 147 -2.88 8.02 -0.61
C ALA A 147 -3.47 8.99 -1.65
N ALA A 148 -4.78 9.25 -1.61
CA ALA A 148 -5.45 10.21 -2.49
C ALA A 148 -4.82 11.60 -2.43
N ARG A 149 -4.47 12.08 -1.22
CA ARG A 149 -3.74 13.36 -1.08
C ARG A 149 -2.34 13.30 -1.67
N ARG A 150 -1.59 12.21 -1.47
CA ARG A 150 -0.26 12.03 -2.05
C ARG A 150 -0.31 12.02 -3.58
N THR A 151 -1.39 11.52 -4.17
CA THR A 151 -1.54 11.59 -5.64
C THR A 151 -1.51 13.03 -6.16
N LEU A 152 -1.93 14.06 -5.40
CA LEU A 152 -2.05 15.44 -5.89
C LEU A 152 -0.74 16.03 -6.43
N ALA A 153 0.42 15.54 -5.94
CA ALA A 153 1.74 15.92 -6.44
C ALA A 153 2.16 15.19 -7.74
N GLY A 154 1.41 14.14 -8.12
CA GLY A 154 1.63 13.32 -9.30
C GLY A 154 0.87 13.78 -10.55
N PRO A 155 1.03 13.08 -11.68
CA PRO A 155 0.42 13.44 -12.96
C PRO A 155 -1.12 13.47 -12.89
N LEU A 156 -1.76 14.29 -13.75
CA LEU A 156 -3.21 14.51 -13.73
C LEU A 156 -3.96 13.21 -14.02
N TYR A 157 -3.46 12.50 -15.04
CA TYR A 157 -3.88 11.15 -15.37
C TYR A 157 -3.01 10.16 -14.60
N PRO A 158 -3.65 9.18 -13.92
CA PRO A 158 -2.91 8.13 -13.26
C PRO A 158 -2.08 7.34 -14.27
N GLU A 159 -0.82 7.08 -13.96
CA GLU A 159 -0.09 6.03 -14.68
C GLU A 159 -0.78 4.69 -14.46
N TYR A 160 -0.64 3.79 -15.45
CA TYR A 160 -1.19 2.45 -15.34
C TYR A 160 -0.63 1.77 -14.09
N ALA A 161 -1.54 1.33 -13.22
CA ALA A 161 -1.24 0.51 -12.06
C ALA A 161 -2.09 -0.74 -12.16
N LYS A 162 -1.47 -1.91 -12.11
CA LYS A 162 -2.19 -3.19 -12.17
C LYS A 162 -3.18 -3.33 -11.01
N GLU A 163 -2.93 -2.62 -9.91
CA GLU A 163 -3.77 -2.58 -8.72
C GLU A 163 -5.14 -1.97 -8.98
N TYR A 164 -5.32 -1.21 -10.07
CA TYR A 164 -6.66 -0.73 -10.47
C TYR A 164 -7.62 -1.88 -10.78
N GLY A 165 -7.12 -3.08 -11.11
CA GLY A 165 -7.95 -4.28 -11.26
C GLY A 165 -8.69 -4.66 -9.97
N TYR A 166 -8.24 -4.20 -8.80
CA TYR A 166 -8.88 -4.45 -7.51
C TYR A 166 -9.93 -3.38 -7.11
N VAL A 167 -10.11 -2.33 -7.91
CA VAL A 167 -10.88 -1.14 -7.54
C VAL A 167 -12.11 -1.00 -8.41
N SER A 168 -13.24 -0.61 -7.82
CA SER A 168 -14.42 -0.29 -8.59
C SER A 168 -14.23 0.98 -9.42
N GLY A 169 -14.88 1.07 -10.58
CA GLY A 169 -14.90 2.29 -11.38
C GLY A 169 -15.36 3.52 -10.59
N LEU A 170 -16.27 3.32 -9.62
CA LEU A 170 -16.72 4.37 -8.70
C LEU A 170 -15.59 4.89 -7.79
N ALA A 171 -14.76 4.00 -7.23
CA ALA A 171 -13.65 4.42 -6.37
C ALA A 171 -12.56 5.16 -7.15
N LEU A 172 -12.32 4.79 -8.41
CA LEU A 172 -11.45 5.56 -9.32
C LEU A 172 -12.07 6.92 -9.67
N TYR A 173 -13.36 6.96 -10.03
CA TYR A 173 -14.09 8.20 -10.27
C TYR A 173 -13.99 9.16 -9.06
N ASN A 174 -14.20 8.65 -7.85
CA ASN A 174 -14.11 9.43 -6.62
C ASN A 174 -12.71 10.03 -6.42
N LEU A 175 -11.65 9.30 -6.78
CA LEU A 175 -10.28 9.83 -6.74
C LEU A 175 -10.11 10.97 -7.74
N LEU A 176 -10.56 10.79 -8.98
CA LEU A 176 -10.42 11.79 -10.04
C LEU A 176 -11.24 13.05 -9.73
N ASP A 177 -12.47 12.91 -9.24
CA ASP A 177 -13.30 14.04 -8.82
C ASP A 177 -12.69 14.76 -7.60
N PHE A 178 -12.15 14.01 -6.63
CA PHE A 178 -11.39 14.59 -5.52
C PHE A 178 -10.20 15.44 -6.03
N ARG A 179 -9.39 14.90 -6.94
CA ARG A 179 -8.26 15.62 -7.55
C ARG A 179 -8.71 16.86 -8.29
N ARG A 180 -9.79 16.76 -9.08
CA ARG A 180 -10.38 17.88 -9.81
C ARG A 180 -10.81 19.00 -8.88
N ARG A 181 -11.54 18.69 -7.79
CA ARG A 181 -11.97 19.67 -6.78
C ARG A 181 -10.78 20.34 -6.09
N CYS A 182 -9.75 19.56 -5.74
CA CYS A 182 -8.51 20.12 -5.17
C CYS A 182 -7.81 21.05 -6.17
N GLY A 183 -7.77 20.68 -7.46
CA GLY A 183 -7.19 21.51 -8.52
C GLY A 183 -7.91 22.84 -8.69
N ILE A 184 -9.25 22.86 -8.63
CA ILE A 184 -10.06 24.08 -8.68
C ILE A 184 -9.78 24.96 -7.46
N ALA A 185 -9.86 24.40 -6.26
CA ALA A 185 -9.61 25.15 -5.02
C ALA A 185 -8.18 25.75 -4.99
N ALA A 186 -7.19 25.01 -5.49
CA ALA A 186 -5.83 25.52 -5.59
C ALA A 186 -5.69 26.63 -6.65
N ALA A 187 -6.45 26.58 -7.74
CA ALA A 187 -6.48 27.63 -8.75
C ALA A 187 -7.14 28.91 -8.23
N ASP A 188 -8.20 28.80 -7.42
CA ASP A 188 -8.90 29.96 -6.83
C ASP A 188 -7.99 30.78 -5.90
N VAL A 189 -7.13 30.11 -5.13
CA VAL A 189 -6.14 30.80 -4.27
C VAL A 189 -5.14 31.58 -5.12
N VAL A 190 -4.73 31.02 -6.28
CA VAL A 190 -3.81 31.69 -7.21
C VAL A 190 -4.51 32.84 -7.96
N SER A 191 -5.81 32.72 -8.28
CA SER A 191 -6.55 33.78 -8.98
C SER A 191 -6.83 34.99 -8.07
N ILE A 192 -7.05 34.78 -6.77
CA ILE A 192 -7.12 35.88 -5.78
C ILE A 192 -5.80 36.64 -5.72
N THR A 193 -4.65 35.98 -5.88
CA THR A 193 -3.36 36.69 -5.97
C THR A 193 -3.14 37.39 -7.32
N ASN A 194 -3.92 37.07 -8.35
CA ASN A 194 -3.89 37.74 -9.65
C ASN A 194 -4.87 38.92 -9.75
N SER A 195 -5.74 39.14 -8.76
CA SER A 195 -6.28 40.50 -8.59
C SER A 195 -5.09 41.35 -8.17
N ASN A 196 -4.47 42.04 -9.13
CA ASN A 196 -3.33 42.94 -8.95
C ASN A 196 -3.62 44.12 -7.99
N GLU A 197 -4.75 44.10 -7.27
CA GLU A 197 -5.07 45.04 -6.21
C GLU A 197 -4.44 44.56 -4.90
N VAL A 198 -3.14 44.77 -4.79
CA VAL A 198 -2.49 44.81 -3.48
C VAL A 198 -3.19 45.92 -2.67
N PRO A 199 -3.78 45.61 -1.50
CA PRO A 199 -4.44 46.62 -0.67
C PRO A 199 -3.53 47.82 -0.44
N ALA A 200 -4.05 49.05 -0.49
CA ALA A 200 -3.25 50.28 -0.45
C ALA A 200 -2.26 50.34 0.73
N TRP A 201 -2.61 49.73 1.86
CA TRP A 201 -1.75 49.67 3.05
C TRP A 201 -0.56 48.72 2.92
N MET A 202 -0.61 47.72 2.03
CA MET A 202 0.51 46.83 1.75
C MET A 202 1.50 47.43 0.76
N GLN A 203 1.09 48.37 -0.10
CA GLN A 203 1.89 48.91 -1.23
C GLN A 203 3.26 49.49 -0.83
N PHE A 204 3.43 49.87 0.43
CA PHE A 204 4.69 50.41 0.98
C PHE A 204 5.59 49.36 1.65
N SER A 205 5.19 48.08 1.63
CA SER A 205 6.00 47.00 2.20
C SER A 205 7.26 46.78 1.35
N PRO A 206 8.47 46.81 1.93
CA PRO A 206 9.71 46.58 1.20
C PRO A 206 9.85 45.15 0.65
N VAL A 207 8.91 44.25 0.98
CA VAL A 207 8.88 42.84 0.57
C VAL A 207 8.05 42.63 -0.71
N LEU A 208 7.24 43.61 -1.12
CA LEU A 208 6.43 43.53 -2.34
C LEU A 208 7.20 43.37 -3.66
N PRO A 209 8.39 43.97 -3.85
CA PRO A 209 9.15 43.80 -5.09
C PRO A 209 9.53 42.33 -5.38
N ASP A 210 9.57 41.49 -4.34
CA ASP A 210 9.92 40.07 -4.44
C ASP A 210 8.69 39.15 -4.63
N MET A 211 7.47 39.69 -4.51
CA MET A 211 6.21 38.95 -4.72
C MET A 211 5.79 39.04 -6.20
N LYS A 212 6.02 37.97 -6.98
CA LYS A 212 5.52 37.86 -8.35
C LYS A 212 4.15 37.17 -8.39
N THR A 213 3.17 37.82 -9.04
CA THR A 213 1.85 37.23 -9.32
C THR A 213 1.92 36.36 -10.57
N CYS A 214 1.32 35.16 -10.52
CA CYS A 214 1.30 34.25 -11.66
C CYS A 214 0.13 34.55 -12.60
N GLY A 215 0.23 35.67 -13.31
CA GLY A 215 -0.69 36.04 -14.38
C GLY A 215 -0.56 35.09 -15.57
N SER A 216 -1.68 34.47 -15.95
CA SER A 216 -1.99 33.82 -17.24
C SER A 216 -0.80 33.60 -18.18
N GLY A 217 -0.13 32.46 -18.02
CA GLY A 217 0.95 32.03 -18.91
C GLY A 217 2.30 31.95 -18.21
N ALA A 218 2.50 30.81 -17.53
CA ALA A 218 3.78 30.33 -17.01
C ALA A 218 4.65 31.36 -16.25
N CYS A 219 4.63 31.26 -14.93
CA CYS A 219 5.63 31.89 -14.07
C CYS A 219 7.01 31.30 -14.37
N TYR A 220 7.85 32.04 -15.10
CA TYR A 220 9.24 31.69 -15.32
C TYR A 220 10.17 32.48 -14.37
N THR A 221 11.19 31.77 -13.90
CA THR A 221 12.42 32.20 -13.20
C THR A 221 12.35 32.42 -11.68
N ALA A 222 12.47 31.31 -10.95
CA ALA A 222 13.66 30.92 -10.18
C ALA A 222 13.31 29.67 -9.34
N GLY A 223 13.26 28.51 -10.00
CA GLY A 223 13.20 27.20 -9.33
C GLY A 223 11.81 26.57 -9.09
N ARG A 224 10.70 27.17 -9.55
CA ARG A 224 9.34 26.60 -9.41
C ARG A 224 8.52 26.89 -10.67
N ILE A 225 7.84 25.89 -11.24
CA ILE A 225 6.97 26.03 -12.42
C ILE A 225 5.59 25.46 -12.06
N VAL A 226 4.53 26.25 -12.24
CA VAL A 226 3.13 25.82 -12.05
C VAL A 226 2.44 25.88 -13.42
N TYR A 227 1.92 24.74 -13.87
CA TYR A 227 1.15 24.64 -15.12
C TYR A 227 -0.34 24.55 -14.77
N VAL A 228 -1.10 25.57 -15.17
CA VAL A 228 -2.57 25.59 -15.07
C VAL A 228 -3.12 25.31 -16.46
N HIS A 229 -3.65 24.11 -16.68
CA HIS A 229 -4.36 23.76 -17.92
C HIS A 229 -5.87 23.86 -17.71
N ALA A 230 -6.61 24.18 -18.78
CA ALA A 230 -8.07 24.33 -18.80
C ALA A 230 -8.86 23.06 -18.39
N ILE A 231 -8.19 21.92 -18.20
CA ILE A 231 -8.75 20.60 -17.85
C ILE A 231 -8.19 20.03 -16.54
N GLY A 232 -7.36 20.78 -15.82
CA GLY A 232 -6.80 20.37 -14.52
C GLY A 232 -5.48 21.08 -14.19
N THR A 233 -5.27 21.34 -12.90
CA THR A 233 -4.06 21.99 -12.37
C THR A 233 -3.01 20.94 -12.01
N GLN A 234 -1.76 21.10 -12.47
CA GLN A 234 -0.62 20.28 -12.06
C GLN A 234 0.40 21.11 -11.27
N PHE A 235 0.89 20.54 -10.17
CA PHE A 235 1.95 21.13 -9.33
C PHE A 235 3.16 20.19 -9.36
N ARG A 236 4.34 20.67 -9.75
CA ARG A 236 5.61 19.93 -9.63
C ARG A 236 6.66 20.79 -8.93
N ASP A 237 7.28 20.23 -7.90
CA ASP A 237 8.49 20.77 -7.26
C ASP A 237 9.73 20.06 -7.82
N VAL A 238 10.83 20.78 -7.97
CA VAL A 238 12.13 20.25 -8.45
C VAL A 238 13.00 19.77 -7.27
N ARG A 239 12.60 19.99 -6.00
CA ARG A 239 13.43 19.65 -4.82
C ARG A 239 12.76 18.83 -3.70
N GLY A 240 11.58 18.25 -3.93
CA GLY A 240 11.01 17.25 -3.03
C GLY A 240 10.73 17.71 -1.59
N ALA A 241 10.41 18.99 -1.36
CA ALA A 241 10.09 19.49 -0.01
C ALA A 241 8.63 19.95 0.12
N LEU A 242 7.89 19.26 1.00
CA LEU A 242 6.47 19.46 1.32
C LEU A 242 6.17 20.86 1.89
N TRP A 243 5.25 21.60 1.24
CA TRP A 243 4.54 22.73 1.87
C TRP A 243 3.07 22.36 2.14
N ARG A 244 2.65 22.53 3.40
CA ARG A 244 1.27 22.34 3.86
C ARG A 244 0.45 23.61 3.55
N ILE A 245 -0.50 23.50 2.63
CA ILE A 245 -1.72 24.31 2.67
C ILE A 245 -2.86 23.34 2.96
N TRP A 246 -3.14 23.13 4.24
CA TRP A 246 -4.29 22.37 4.71
C TRP A 246 -5.33 23.36 5.18
N SER A 247 -6.38 23.58 4.38
CA SER A 247 -7.70 24.05 4.81
C SER A 247 -8.65 23.91 3.62
N GLY A 248 -9.43 22.81 3.54
CA GLY A 248 -10.65 22.83 2.71
C GLY A 248 -11.12 21.51 2.08
N CYS A 249 -10.24 20.61 1.63
CA CYS A 249 -10.68 19.40 0.92
C CYS A 249 -10.62 18.14 1.80
N THR A 250 -11.64 17.97 2.66
CA THR A 250 -11.91 16.68 3.31
C THR A 250 -12.67 15.75 2.37
N MET A 251 -12.10 14.57 2.10
CA MET A 251 -12.80 13.47 1.44
C MET A 251 -13.92 13.00 2.38
N ARG A 252 -15.18 13.29 2.05
CA ARG A 252 -16.32 12.69 2.77
C ARG A 252 -16.35 11.20 2.41
N SER A 253 -16.24 10.34 3.42
CA SER A 253 -16.49 8.92 3.27
C SER A 253 -17.99 8.71 3.06
N SER A 254 -18.39 8.41 1.83
CA SER A 254 -19.76 7.99 1.52
C SER A 254 -19.91 6.51 1.83
N TYR A 255 -19.85 6.13 3.12
CA TYR A 255 -20.42 4.87 3.57
C TYR A 255 -21.81 5.18 4.15
N ALA A 256 -22.83 4.90 3.35
CA ALA A 256 -24.19 4.78 3.88
C ALA A 256 -24.27 3.47 4.67
N PRO A 257 -24.82 3.46 5.90
CA PRO A 257 -25.18 2.21 6.54
C PRO A 257 -26.40 1.65 5.80
N THR A 258 -26.26 0.50 5.16
CA THR A 258 -27.42 -0.29 4.76
C THR A 258 -28.10 -0.76 6.04
N ALA A 259 -29.22 -0.12 6.35
CA ALA A 259 -30.17 -0.58 7.34
C ALA A 259 -31.14 -1.58 6.67
N ARG A 260 -31.34 -2.70 7.39
CA ARG A 260 -32.24 -3.85 7.14
C ARG A 260 -31.69 -4.96 6.28
#